data_AF-A0A948QBH4-F1
#
_entry.id   AF-A0A948QBH4-F1
#
_cell.length_a   1.000
_cell.length_b   1.000
_cell.length_c   1.000
_cell.angle_alpha   90.00
_cell.angle_beta   90.00
_cell.angle_gamma   90.00
#
_symmetry.space_group_name_H-M   'P 1'
#
loop_
_entity.id
_entity.type
_entity.pdbx_description
1 polymer ?
#
loop_
_entity_poly.entity_id
_entity_poly.type
_entity_poly.pdbx_seq_one_letter_code
_entity_poly.pdbx_strand_id
1 'polypeptide(L)'
;MAVDSAIEVMFYAPLQETMEKIVAAENCEIVQLDGDAETLKATIKKKVPVAEMLKVPPIVDYPAEEGCFLRGNDYSPVAVVVLLNAPYGTLPPEVQSIPPEIEKLVRVPIETGAALSGTLQTENIGIEKIICNVVGNPNVRYLVLCGEEVAGHQAGSAVKALLVNGINEERTIIGSQAVTPYLFNISLEAIERFRKQVTLVDLIGEMDPQVLLKAVWSCYQEEPTAFKEHMLRDPGAYCETGIATRLTGRVAHPEAVEGWELDDVVKKIEAEEGDMPVKEVADKARVGKRVEGKEAIEPGLLSLLKKRLIKVSEELADIAKLLPEEAEAALAPVPEVEEEVKVA
;
A
#
# COMPACT_ATOMS: atom_id res chain seq x y z
N MET A 1 -24.39 -23.10 -1.36
CA MET A 1 -25.23 -23.88 -0.42
C MET A 1 -24.30 -24.57 0.56
N ALA A 2 -23.95 -23.91 1.67
CA ALA A 2 -23.20 -24.58 2.73
C ALA A 2 -24.21 -25.46 3.46
N VAL A 3 -24.09 -26.78 3.32
CA VAL A 3 -24.92 -27.74 4.04
C VAL A 3 -24.58 -27.55 5.51
N ASP A 4 -25.59 -27.18 6.31
CA ASP A 4 -25.58 -27.11 7.77
C ASP A 4 -25.44 -28.54 8.33
N SER A 5 -24.30 -29.18 8.03
CA SER A 5 -24.07 -30.60 8.24
C SER A 5 -23.71 -30.85 9.70
N ALA A 6 -24.75 -31.04 10.52
CA ALA A 6 -24.60 -31.65 11.83
C ALA A 6 -24.21 -33.12 11.67
N ILE A 7 -23.32 -33.59 12.53
CA ILE A 7 -22.91 -35.00 12.59
C ILE A 7 -23.43 -35.58 13.91
N GLU A 8 -24.08 -36.74 13.84
CA GLU A 8 -24.49 -37.50 15.02
C GLU A 8 -23.42 -38.54 15.36
N VAL A 9 -22.94 -38.53 16.61
CA VAL A 9 -21.94 -39.48 17.09
C VAL A 9 -22.43 -40.14 18.37
N MET A 10 -22.35 -41.48 18.42
CA MET A 10 -22.62 -42.27 19.62
C MET A 10 -21.32 -42.68 20.30
N PHE A 11 -21.24 -42.55 21.61
CA PHE A 11 -20.06 -42.89 22.40
C PHE A 11 -20.45 -43.30 23.83
N TYR A 12 -19.53 -43.95 24.55
CA TYR A 12 -19.77 -44.40 25.91
C TYR A 12 -19.81 -43.23 26.90
N ALA A 13 -20.74 -43.23 27.85
CA ALA A 13 -20.93 -42.14 28.80
C ALA A 13 -19.66 -41.72 29.57
N PRO A 14 -18.77 -42.63 30.01
CA PRO A 14 -17.51 -42.26 30.66
C PRO A 14 -16.52 -41.48 29.76
N LEU A 15 -16.72 -41.47 28.44
CA LEU A 15 -15.87 -40.76 27.48
C LEU A 15 -16.37 -39.33 27.19
N GLN A 16 -17.42 -38.85 27.86
CA GLN A 16 -17.99 -37.52 27.63
C GLN A 16 -16.95 -36.40 27.71
N GLU A 17 -16.13 -36.38 28.77
CA GLU A 17 -15.12 -35.33 28.96
C GLU A 17 -14.07 -35.34 27.82
N THR A 18 -13.70 -36.52 27.34
CA THR A 18 -12.79 -36.70 26.20
C THR A 18 -13.44 -36.21 24.90
N MET A 19 -14.72 -36.52 24.71
CA MET A 19 -15.49 -36.11 23.54
C MET A 19 -15.66 -34.59 23.48
N GLU A 20 -15.99 -33.94 24.60
CA GLU A 20 -16.07 -32.48 24.70
C GLU A 20 -14.74 -31.80 24.36
N LYS A 21 -13.60 -32.37 24.80
CA LYS A 21 -12.26 -31.88 24.45
C LYS A 21 -11.97 -31.99 22.95
N ILE A 22 -12.33 -33.11 22.32
CA ILE A 22 -12.15 -33.31 20.87
C ILE A 22 -13.03 -32.35 20.07
N VAL A 23 -14.30 -32.21 20.47
CA VAL A 23 -15.25 -31.30 19.81
C VAL A 23 -14.76 -29.85 19.90
N ALA A 24 -14.25 -29.43 21.07
CA ALA A 24 -13.66 -28.11 21.24
C ALA A 24 -12.39 -27.90 20.40
N ALA A 25 -11.51 -28.91 20.32
CA ALA A 25 -10.28 -28.85 19.53
C ALA A 25 -10.55 -28.71 18.01
N GLU A 26 -11.63 -29.34 17.52
CA GLU A 26 -12.06 -29.29 16.12
C GLU A 26 -12.95 -28.07 15.79
N ASN A 27 -13.01 -27.08 16.70
CA ASN A 27 -13.84 -25.88 16.57
C ASN A 27 -15.32 -26.21 16.26
N CYS A 28 -15.83 -27.22 16.97
CA CYS A 28 -17.21 -27.67 16.89
C CYS A 28 -17.90 -27.45 18.25
N GLU A 29 -19.21 -27.63 18.28
CA GLU A 29 -20.03 -27.59 19.48
C GLU A 29 -21.02 -28.75 19.52
N ILE A 30 -21.30 -29.24 20.73
CA ILE A 30 -22.37 -30.21 20.96
C ILE A 30 -23.67 -29.42 21.13
N VAL A 31 -24.57 -29.54 20.17
CA VAL A 31 -25.86 -28.83 20.15
C VAL A 31 -26.92 -29.58 20.95
N GLN A 32 -26.82 -30.91 20.98
CA GLN A 32 -27.74 -31.79 21.68
C GLN A 32 -27.00 -33.04 22.16
N LEU A 33 -27.30 -33.50 23.37
CA LEU A 33 -26.72 -34.68 23.99
C LEU A 33 -27.85 -35.50 24.63
N ASP A 34 -28.17 -36.66 24.06
CA ASP A 34 -29.23 -37.55 24.55
C ASP A 34 -28.65 -38.94 24.83
N GLY A 35 -29.09 -39.61 25.90
CA GLY A 35 -28.63 -40.97 26.18
C GLY A 35 -28.91 -41.45 27.59
N ASP A 36 -28.42 -42.65 27.89
CA ASP A 36 -28.53 -43.32 29.17
C ASP A 36 -27.16 -43.46 29.85
N ALA A 37 -27.10 -44.14 31.00
CA ALA A 37 -25.88 -44.24 31.82
C ALA A 37 -24.72 -45.00 31.13
N GLU A 38 -24.98 -45.73 30.04
CA GLU A 38 -23.97 -46.46 29.27
C GLU A 38 -23.60 -45.74 27.97
N THR A 39 -24.57 -45.16 27.25
CA THR A 39 -24.37 -44.65 25.89
C THR A 39 -24.96 -43.25 25.70
N LEU A 40 -24.17 -42.35 25.13
CA LEU A 40 -24.56 -40.98 24.80
C LEU A 40 -24.54 -40.79 23.28
N LYS A 41 -25.52 -40.04 22.77
CA LYS A 41 -25.66 -39.59 21.40
C LYS A 41 -25.49 -38.07 21.37
N ALA A 42 -24.40 -37.58 20.77
CA ALA A 42 -24.16 -36.16 20.56
C ALA A 42 -24.50 -35.75 19.13
N THR A 43 -25.22 -34.64 18.99
CA THR A 43 -25.35 -33.90 17.72
C THR A 43 -24.33 -32.78 17.73
N ILE A 44 -23.32 -32.88 16.86
CA ILE A 44 -22.20 -31.94 16.80
C ILE A 44 -22.34 -31.06 15.56
N LYS A 45 -22.20 -29.75 15.74
CA LYS A 45 -22.12 -28.77 14.65
C LYS A 45 -20.77 -28.07 14.66
N LYS A 46 -20.32 -27.60 13.50
CA LYS A 46 -19.15 -26.72 13.41
C LYS A 46 -19.52 -25.37 14.03
N LYS A 47 -18.70 -24.85 14.95
CA LYS A 47 -18.89 -23.47 15.42
C LYS A 47 -18.69 -22.56 14.23
N VAL A 48 -19.72 -21.80 13.88
CA VAL A 48 -19.56 -20.63 13.04
C VAL A 48 -18.78 -19.64 13.91
N PRO A 49 -17.57 -19.21 13.51
CA PRO A 49 -16.85 -18.24 14.30
C PRO A 49 -17.69 -16.96 14.37
N VAL A 50 -18.19 -16.64 15.56
CA VAL A 50 -18.80 -15.33 15.85
C VAL A 50 -17.66 -14.33 15.68
N ALA A 51 -17.69 -13.59 14.57
CA ALA A 51 -16.71 -12.55 14.32
C ALA A 51 -16.97 -11.41 15.31
N GLU A 52 -16.16 -11.29 16.37
CA GLU A 52 -16.06 -10.02 17.08
C GLU A 52 -15.54 -8.98 16.08
N MET A 53 -16.46 -8.18 15.52
CA MET A 53 -16.12 -7.14 14.56
C MET A 53 -15.41 -5.99 15.28
N LEU A 54 -14.08 -6.03 15.28
CA LEU A 54 -13.25 -4.95 15.80
C LEU A 54 -13.15 -3.84 14.75
N LYS A 55 -13.81 -2.71 15.04
CA LYS A 55 -13.69 -1.46 14.27
C LYS A 55 -12.73 -0.51 14.97
N VAL A 56 -11.90 0.20 14.19
CA VAL A 56 -10.89 1.13 14.72
C VAL A 56 -11.09 2.52 14.15
N PRO A 57 -10.80 3.60 14.88
CA PRO A 57 -10.80 4.93 14.26
C PRO A 57 -9.74 4.99 13.14
N PRO A 58 -10.00 5.70 12.03
CA PRO A 58 -8.97 5.99 11.03
C PRO A 58 -7.89 6.91 11.62
N ILE A 59 -6.86 7.22 10.83
CA ILE A 59 -5.85 8.22 11.21
C ILE A 59 -6.48 9.59 11.52
N VAL A 60 -5.77 10.41 12.31
CA VAL A 60 -6.28 11.69 12.83
C VAL A 60 -6.67 12.67 11.72
N ASP A 61 -5.89 12.71 10.63
CA ASP A 61 -6.06 13.63 9.50
C ASP A 61 -6.76 12.97 8.30
N TYR A 62 -7.63 12.00 8.56
CA TYR A 62 -8.34 11.26 7.51
C TYR A 62 -9.44 12.06 6.79
N PRO A 63 -9.57 11.96 5.45
CA PRO A 63 -8.66 11.32 4.49
C PRO A 63 -7.37 12.12 4.26
N ALA A 64 -6.26 11.42 4.03
CA ALA A 64 -4.94 12.02 3.91
C ALA A 64 -4.76 12.86 2.63
N GLU A 65 -5.40 12.45 1.53
CA GLU A 65 -5.29 13.08 0.22
C GLU A 65 -6.65 13.62 -0.25
N GLU A 66 -6.66 14.86 -0.72
CA GLU A 66 -7.82 15.48 -1.34
C GLU A 66 -8.06 14.94 -2.76
N GLY A 67 -9.33 14.91 -3.19
CA GLY A 67 -9.70 14.46 -4.52
C GLY A 67 -11.19 14.53 -4.81
N CYS A 68 -11.58 13.99 -5.96
CA CYS A 68 -12.98 13.94 -6.40
C CYS A 68 -13.69 12.71 -5.82
N PHE A 69 -14.04 12.79 -4.53
CA PHE A 69 -14.77 11.74 -3.84
C PHE A 69 -15.71 12.31 -2.78
N LEU A 70 -16.67 11.50 -2.37
CA LEU A 70 -17.56 11.71 -1.25
C LEU A 70 -17.09 10.82 -0.08
N ARG A 71 -17.19 11.34 1.13
CA ARG A 71 -16.92 10.63 2.38
C ARG A 71 -18.24 10.20 3.02
N GLY A 72 -18.32 8.94 3.40
CA GLY A 72 -19.46 8.33 4.07
C GLY A 72 -19.10 7.87 5.47
N ASN A 73 -19.35 6.59 5.77
CA ASN A 73 -19.10 6.02 7.09
C ASN A 73 -17.66 5.46 7.18
N ASP A 74 -16.78 6.12 7.94
CA ASP A 74 -15.38 5.70 8.09
C ASP A 74 -15.19 4.27 8.65
N TYR A 75 -16.19 3.71 9.33
CA TYR A 75 -16.15 2.34 9.84
C TYR A 75 -16.61 1.30 8.82
N SER A 76 -17.09 1.73 7.66
CA SER A 76 -17.54 0.83 6.59
C SER A 76 -16.36 0.08 5.99
N PRO A 77 -16.55 -1.21 5.63
CA PRO A 77 -15.49 -2.02 5.06
C PRO A 77 -15.21 -1.75 3.58
N VAL A 78 -15.94 -0.84 2.93
CA VAL A 78 -15.90 -0.70 1.47
C VAL A 78 -15.61 0.73 1.03
N ALA A 79 -14.68 0.85 0.08
CA ALA A 79 -14.47 2.05 -0.73
C ALA A 79 -14.85 1.73 -2.18
N VAL A 80 -15.42 2.70 -2.89
CA VAL A 80 -15.86 2.54 -4.28
C VAL A 80 -15.13 3.51 -5.20
N VAL A 81 -14.62 2.97 -6.30
CA VAL A 81 -13.92 3.72 -7.34
C VAL A 81 -14.73 3.61 -8.63
N VAL A 82 -15.13 4.76 -9.16
CA VAL A 82 -15.87 4.88 -10.42
C VAL A 82 -14.91 5.39 -11.49
N LEU A 83 -14.68 4.62 -12.54
CA LEU A 83 -13.84 5.04 -13.66
C LEU A 83 -14.50 6.20 -14.39
N LEU A 84 -13.73 7.27 -14.62
CA LEU A 84 -14.20 8.48 -15.27
C LEU A 84 -13.53 8.63 -16.63
N ASN A 85 -14.34 8.49 -17.68
CA ASN A 85 -13.97 8.84 -19.05
C ASN A 85 -14.23 10.33 -19.32
N ALA A 86 -13.41 11.21 -18.75
CA ALA A 86 -13.42 12.63 -19.06
C ALA A 86 -12.27 12.96 -20.01
N PRO A 87 -12.53 13.55 -21.19
CA PRO A 87 -11.46 13.88 -22.11
C PRO A 87 -10.67 15.06 -21.55
N TYR A 88 -9.39 14.82 -21.28
CA TYR A 88 -8.46 15.84 -20.77
C TYR A 88 -8.36 16.99 -21.79
N GLY A 89 -8.61 18.23 -21.37
CA GLY A 89 -8.31 19.44 -22.15
C GLY A 89 -9.12 19.70 -23.43
N THR A 90 -10.20 18.96 -23.72
CA THR A 90 -11.10 19.22 -24.89
C THR A 90 -12.53 19.58 -24.52
N LEU A 91 -12.84 19.61 -23.24
CA LEU A 91 -14.11 20.16 -22.79
C LEU A 91 -14.06 21.69 -22.99
N PRO A 92 -15.00 22.29 -23.74
CA PRO A 92 -15.28 23.71 -23.59
C PRO A 92 -15.49 23.99 -22.09
N PRO A 93 -15.22 25.22 -21.59
CA PRO A 93 -15.47 25.59 -20.19
C PRO A 93 -16.92 25.32 -19.69
N GLU A 94 -17.81 24.86 -20.58
CA GLU A 94 -19.20 24.48 -20.36
C GLU A 94 -19.41 23.03 -19.88
N VAL A 95 -18.46 22.10 -20.05
CA VAL A 95 -18.53 20.76 -19.41
C VAL A 95 -17.63 20.75 -18.17
N GLN A 96 -17.97 21.63 -17.23
CA GLN A 96 -17.38 21.68 -15.89
C GLN A 96 -17.97 20.63 -14.94
N SER A 97 -19.01 19.90 -15.36
CA SER A 97 -19.76 18.98 -14.50
C SER A 97 -19.50 17.52 -14.88
N ILE A 98 -19.21 16.69 -13.88
CA ILE A 98 -19.23 15.24 -13.96
C ILE A 98 -20.58 14.80 -14.58
N PRO A 99 -20.61 13.86 -15.56
CA PRO A 99 -21.86 13.39 -16.14
C PRO A 99 -22.84 12.91 -15.05
N PRO A 100 -24.15 13.23 -15.13
CA PRO A 100 -25.11 12.87 -14.08
C PRO A 100 -25.16 11.38 -13.75
N GLU A 101 -24.85 10.53 -14.73
CA GLU A 101 -24.75 9.08 -14.57
C GLU A 101 -23.58 8.69 -13.64
N ILE A 102 -22.40 9.30 -13.83
CA ILE A 102 -21.23 9.10 -12.97
C ILE A 102 -21.48 9.69 -11.59
N GLU A 103 -22.09 10.88 -11.50
CA GLU A 103 -22.47 11.46 -10.22
C GLU A 103 -23.38 10.51 -9.42
N LYS A 104 -24.37 9.90 -10.09
CA LYS A 104 -25.25 8.90 -9.48
C LYS A 104 -24.49 7.66 -9.02
N LEU A 105 -23.54 7.16 -9.81
CA LEU A 105 -22.70 6.02 -9.46
C LEU A 105 -21.79 6.30 -8.25
N VAL A 106 -21.36 7.55 -8.06
CA VAL A 106 -20.59 7.97 -6.88
C VAL A 106 -21.48 8.16 -5.64
N ARG A 107 -22.70 8.70 -5.82
CA ARG A 107 -23.62 8.98 -4.70
C ARG A 107 -24.23 7.72 -4.09
N VAL A 108 -24.69 6.78 -4.90
CA VAL A 108 -25.41 5.58 -4.43
C VAL A 108 -24.61 4.74 -3.41
N PRO A 109 -23.30 4.46 -3.61
CA PRO A 109 -22.48 3.78 -2.62
C PRO A 109 -22.45 4.46 -1.25
N ILE A 110 -22.37 5.79 -1.22
CA ILE A 110 -22.35 6.55 0.04
C ILE A 110 -23.70 6.46 0.74
N GLU A 111 -24.79 6.65 0.01
CA GLU A 111 -26.16 6.49 0.54
C GLU A 111 -26.41 5.07 1.05
N THR A 112 -25.72 4.08 0.49
CA THR A 112 -25.78 2.66 0.92
C THR A 112 -24.89 2.38 2.13
N GLY A 113 -23.88 3.22 2.40
CA GLY A 113 -23.01 3.11 3.57
C GLY A 113 -21.55 2.80 3.29
N ALA A 114 -21.01 3.10 2.10
CA ALA A 114 -19.58 3.04 1.83
C ALA A 114 -18.78 4.07 2.64
N ALA A 115 -17.49 3.81 2.89
CA ALA A 115 -16.58 4.73 3.55
C ALA A 115 -16.18 5.89 2.65
N LEU A 116 -15.81 5.57 1.41
CA LEU A 116 -15.44 6.51 0.38
C LEU A 116 -16.07 6.08 -0.95
N SER A 117 -16.44 7.04 -1.78
CA SER A 117 -16.81 6.79 -3.17
C SER A 117 -16.36 7.96 -4.04
N GLY A 118 -15.63 7.68 -5.12
CA GLY A 118 -15.10 8.75 -5.96
C GLY A 118 -14.67 8.29 -7.34
N THR A 119 -14.23 9.25 -8.14
CA THR A 119 -13.83 9.01 -9.53
C THR A 119 -12.33 8.74 -9.65
N LEU A 120 -11.96 7.82 -10.54
CA LEU A 120 -10.57 7.59 -10.95
C LEU A 120 -10.40 7.82 -12.44
N GLN A 121 -9.41 8.63 -12.81
CA GLN A 121 -9.10 8.96 -14.19
C GLN A 121 -7.69 8.53 -14.62
N THR A 122 -6.68 8.75 -13.76
CA THR A 122 -5.28 8.47 -14.11
C THR A 122 -4.72 7.24 -13.40
N GLU A 123 -3.90 6.50 -14.11
CA GLU A 123 -3.22 5.25 -13.72
C GLU A 123 -2.00 5.46 -12.80
N ASN A 124 -1.79 6.69 -12.32
CA ASN A 124 -0.64 7.11 -11.53
C ASN A 124 -1.10 7.88 -10.29
N ILE A 125 -1.06 9.21 -10.27
CA ILE A 125 -1.44 10.08 -9.16
C ILE A 125 -2.83 9.74 -8.61
N GLY A 126 -3.81 9.44 -9.48
CA GLY A 126 -5.13 9.01 -9.04
C GLY A 126 -5.10 7.73 -8.20
N ILE A 127 -4.33 6.72 -8.64
CA ILE A 127 -4.10 5.48 -7.88
C ILE A 127 -3.33 5.76 -6.59
N GLU A 128 -2.29 6.61 -6.63
CA GLU A 128 -1.52 6.95 -5.44
C GLU A 128 -2.39 7.58 -4.35
N LYS A 129 -3.29 8.50 -4.72
CA LYS A 129 -4.26 9.11 -3.79
C LYS A 129 -5.22 8.08 -3.19
N ILE A 130 -5.69 7.12 -4.01
CA ILE A 130 -6.53 6.03 -3.52
C ILE A 130 -5.76 5.21 -2.48
N ILE A 131 -4.49 4.87 -2.75
CA ILE A 131 -3.64 4.11 -1.82
C ILE A 131 -3.53 4.85 -0.48
N CYS A 132 -3.13 6.13 -0.48
CA CYS A 132 -3.02 6.95 0.72
C CYS A 132 -4.31 6.95 1.56
N ASN A 133 -5.47 7.15 0.91
CA ASN A 133 -6.76 7.21 1.57
C ASN A 133 -7.30 5.85 2.02
N VAL A 134 -6.86 4.74 1.43
CA VAL A 134 -7.26 3.40 1.87
C VAL A 134 -6.40 2.94 3.04
N VAL A 135 -5.07 3.09 2.96
CA VAL A 135 -4.17 2.64 4.04
C VAL A 135 -4.32 3.49 5.32
N GLY A 136 -4.80 4.74 5.20
CA GLY A 136 -5.16 5.59 6.34
C GLY A 136 -6.39 5.11 7.11
N ASN A 137 -7.18 4.17 6.57
CA ASN A 137 -8.36 3.63 7.24
C ASN A 137 -8.36 2.09 7.21
N PRO A 138 -7.89 1.44 8.30
CA PRO A 138 -7.85 -0.01 8.41
C PRO A 138 -9.23 -0.69 8.28
N ASN A 139 -10.33 0.04 8.49
CA ASN A 139 -11.65 -0.54 8.31
C ASN A 139 -11.94 -0.84 6.85
N VAL A 140 -11.34 -0.15 5.87
CA VAL A 140 -11.58 -0.41 4.45
C VAL A 140 -10.87 -1.68 4.02
N ARG A 141 -11.66 -2.72 3.73
CA ARG A 141 -11.22 -4.08 3.36
C ARG A 141 -11.63 -4.50 1.95
N TYR A 142 -12.51 -3.74 1.32
CA TYR A 142 -12.96 -3.95 -0.06
C TYR A 142 -12.77 -2.68 -0.88
N LEU A 143 -12.28 -2.88 -2.09
CA LEU A 143 -12.29 -1.86 -3.13
C LEU A 143 -13.22 -2.33 -4.23
N VAL A 144 -14.37 -1.67 -4.38
CA VAL A 144 -15.28 -1.91 -5.52
C VAL A 144 -14.84 -1.01 -6.66
N LEU A 145 -14.52 -1.59 -7.81
CA LEU A 145 -14.05 -0.85 -8.97
C LEU A 145 -15.06 -1.01 -10.10
N CYS A 146 -15.67 0.08 -10.56
CA CYS A 146 -16.76 0.08 -11.54
C CYS A 146 -16.63 1.22 -12.54
N GLY A 147 -17.56 1.32 -13.49
CA GLY A 147 -17.50 2.31 -14.56
C GLY A 147 -16.81 1.80 -15.82
N GLU A 148 -16.96 2.53 -16.92
CA GLU A 148 -16.33 2.19 -18.19
C GLU A 148 -14.83 2.50 -18.19
N GLU A 149 -14.04 1.55 -18.71
CA GLU A 149 -12.60 1.73 -18.85
C GLU A 149 -12.27 2.74 -19.96
N VAL A 150 -11.23 3.53 -19.75
CA VAL A 150 -10.77 4.54 -20.70
C VAL A 150 -9.60 4.02 -21.50
N ALA A 151 -9.69 4.08 -22.83
CA ALA A 151 -8.57 3.72 -23.70
C ALA A 151 -7.33 4.60 -23.43
N GLY A 152 -6.15 3.98 -23.45
CA GLY A 152 -4.88 4.65 -23.11
C GLY A 152 -4.60 4.66 -21.61
N HIS A 153 -5.41 5.37 -20.82
CA HIS A 153 -5.20 5.43 -19.36
C HIS A 153 -5.40 4.08 -18.69
N GLN A 154 -6.45 3.33 -19.05
CA GLN A 154 -6.75 2.00 -18.51
C GLN A 154 -6.58 1.91 -16.97
N ALA A 155 -7.02 2.95 -16.26
CA ALA A 155 -6.72 3.14 -14.85
C ALA A 155 -7.32 2.01 -14.00
N GLY A 156 -8.48 1.46 -14.37
CA GLY A 156 -9.07 0.34 -13.66
C GLY A 156 -8.23 -0.93 -13.77
N SER A 157 -7.80 -1.24 -14.99
CA SER A 157 -6.91 -2.35 -15.30
C SER A 157 -5.56 -2.20 -14.59
N ALA A 158 -5.04 -0.97 -14.46
CA ALA A 158 -3.83 -0.68 -13.70
C ALA A 158 -4.01 -0.95 -12.19
N VAL A 159 -5.13 -0.54 -11.57
CA VAL A 159 -5.43 -0.88 -10.16
C VAL A 159 -5.49 -2.39 -9.96
N LYS A 160 -6.15 -3.11 -10.88
CA LYS A 160 -6.23 -4.58 -10.84
C LYS A 160 -4.84 -5.22 -10.93
N ALA A 161 -4.02 -4.78 -11.87
CA ALA A 161 -2.66 -5.26 -12.03
C ALA A 161 -1.80 -4.97 -10.79
N LEU A 162 -1.95 -3.80 -10.18
CA LEU A 162 -1.24 -3.43 -8.95
C LEU A 162 -1.59 -4.36 -7.79
N LEU A 163 -2.87 -4.64 -7.58
CA LEU A 163 -3.30 -5.52 -6.49
C LEU A 163 -2.71 -6.93 -6.63
N VAL A 164 -2.71 -7.47 -7.86
CA VAL A 164 -2.19 -8.82 -8.12
C VAL A 164 -0.66 -8.85 -8.13
N ASN A 165 -0.02 -8.00 -8.92
CA ASN A 165 1.39 -8.13 -9.28
C ASN A 165 2.31 -7.17 -8.53
N GLY A 166 1.78 -6.06 -7.99
CA GLY A 166 2.60 -5.00 -7.38
C GLY A 166 3.31 -4.14 -8.42
N ILE A 167 4.46 -3.60 -8.03
CA ILE A 167 5.33 -2.77 -8.86
C ILE A 167 6.71 -3.40 -9.03
N ASN A 168 7.42 -3.04 -10.10
CA ASN A 168 8.83 -3.40 -10.31
C ASN A 168 9.77 -2.41 -9.61
N GLU A 169 11.09 -2.64 -9.75
CA GLU A 169 12.14 -1.78 -9.19
C GLU A 169 12.06 -0.33 -9.70
N GLU A 170 11.60 -0.13 -10.93
CA GLU A 170 11.39 1.16 -11.59
C GLU A 170 10.06 1.82 -11.18
N ARG A 171 9.38 1.28 -10.16
CA ARG A 171 8.07 1.75 -9.65
C ARG A 171 6.93 1.74 -10.68
N THR A 172 7.03 0.86 -11.67
CA THR A 172 5.99 0.62 -12.69
C THR A 172 5.08 -0.52 -12.26
N ILE A 173 3.77 -0.37 -12.44
CA ILE A 173 2.79 -1.43 -12.16
C ILE A 173 2.98 -2.61 -13.12
N ILE A 174 3.30 -3.76 -12.56
CA ILE A 174 3.62 -4.97 -13.35
C ILE A 174 2.35 -5.49 -14.03
N GLY A 175 2.41 -5.67 -15.35
CA GLY A 175 1.30 -6.20 -16.16
C GLY A 175 0.23 -5.17 -16.53
N SER A 176 0.42 -3.89 -16.19
CA SER A 176 -0.45 -2.82 -16.69
C SER A 176 -0.20 -2.55 -18.18
N GLN A 177 -1.27 -2.28 -18.92
CA GLN A 177 -1.23 -1.86 -20.33
C GLN A 177 -1.41 -0.34 -20.49
N ALA A 178 -1.58 0.37 -19.37
CA ALA A 178 -1.72 1.82 -19.35
C ALA A 178 -0.45 2.53 -19.84
N VAL A 179 -0.58 3.77 -20.30
CA VAL A 179 0.54 4.53 -20.88
C VAL A 179 1.58 4.96 -19.83
N THR A 180 1.14 5.41 -18.65
CA THR A 180 2.05 5.92 -17.59
C THR A 180 1.79 5.33 -16.19
N PRO A 181 1.85 3.99 -15.99
CA PRO A 181 1.47 3.33 -14.75
C PRO A 181 2.59 3.34 -13.70
N TYR A 182 3.06 4.53 -13.32
CA TYR A 182 4.18 4.72 -12.40
C TYR A 182 3.72 5.30 -11.06
N LEU A 183 4.27 4.80 -9.95
CA LEU A 183 3.91 5.21 -8.57
C LEU A 183 5.12 5.77 -7.81
N PHE A 184 5.57 6.98 -8.17
CA PHE A 184 6.77 7.59 -7.61
C PHE A 184 6.54 8.30 -6.26
N ASN A 185 5.34 8.78 -5.96
CA ASN A 185 5.12 9.73 -4.87
C ASN A 185 4.72 9.09 -3.53
N ILE A 186 4.63 7.77 -3.47
CA ILE A 186 4.23 7.00 -2.29
C ILE A 186 5.31 6.00 -1.85
N SER A 187 5.28 5.58 -0.58
CA SER A 187 6.22 4.60 -0.05
C SER A 187 5.89 3.17 -0.52
N LEU A 188 6.91 2.31 -0.63
CA LEU A 188 6.73 0.89 -0.93
C LEU A 188 5.87 0.20 0.14
N GLU A 189 6.02 0.63 1.40
CA GLU A 189 5.21 0.15 2.53
C GLU A 189 3.71 0.41 2.30
N ALA A 190 3.34 1.62 1.87
CA ALA A 190 1.94 1.96 1.60
C ALA A 190 1.37 1.12 0.44
N ILE A 191 2.16 0.89 -0.60
CA ILE A 191 1.75 0.03 -1.73
C ILE A 191 1.50 -1.40 -1.26
N GLU A 192 2.45 -2.01 -0.54
CA GLU A 192 2.31 -3.37 -0.04
C GLU A 192 1.17 -3.50 0.98
N ARG A 193 1.01 -2.49 1.83
CA ARG A 193 -0.11 -2.42 2.78
C ARG A 193 -1.44 -2.40 2.04
N PHE A 194 -1.59 -1.55 1.01
CA PHE A 194 -2.80 -1.49 0.20
C PHE A 194 -3.14 -2.85 -0.41
N ARG A 195 -2.16 -3.52 -1.04
CA ARG A 195 -2.33 -4.84 -1.65
C ARG A 195 -2.81 -5.91 -0.67
N LYS A 196 -2.32 -5.87 0.57
CA LYS A 196 -2.70 -6.83 1.62
C LYS A 196 -4.01 -6.47 2.33
N GLN A 197 -4.33 -5.18 2.39
CA GLN A 197 -5.46 -4.68 3.18
C GLN A 197 -6.80 -4.91 2.48
N VAL A 198 -6.86 -4.68 1.17
CA VAL A 198 -8.11 -4.73 0.41
C VAL A 198 -8.24 -5.94 -0.51
N THR A 199 -9.47 -6.42 -0.64
CA THR A 199 -9.88 -7.35 -1.70
C THR A 199 -10.63 -6.58 -2.79
N LEU A 200 -10.27 -6.80 -4.05
CA LEU A 200 -10.94 -6.20 -5.19
C LEU A 200 -12.30 -6.87 -5.45
N VAL A 201 -13.33 -6.07 -5.63
CA VAL A 201 -14.60 -6.47 -6.23
C VAL A 201 -14.65 -5.82 -7.61
N ASP A 202 -14.33 -6.61 -8.64
CA ASP A 202 -14.19 -6.14 -10.02
C ASP A 202 -15.56 -6.03 -10.70
N LEU A 203 -15.97 -4.80 -10.95
CA LEU A 203 -17.19 -4.44 -11.67
C LEU A 203 -16.86 -3.49 -12.83
N ILE A 204 -15.65 -3.56 -13.40
CA ILE A 204 -15.30 -2.74 -14.58
C ILE A 204 -16.30 -3.02 -15.71
N GLY A 205 -16.82 -1.96 -16.32
CA GLY A 205 -17.88 -2.00 -17.33
C GLY A 205 -19.30 -2.03 -16.75
N GLU A 206 -19.47 -2.16 -15.43
CA GLU A 206 -20.77 -2.04 -14.76
C GLU A 206 -21.14 -0.58 -14.55
N MET A 207 -22.33 -0.21 -15.05
CA MET A 207 -22.87 1.16 -14.97
C MET A 207 -24.23 1.20 -14.26
N ASP A 208 -24.75 0.07 -13.77
CA ASP A 208 -26.02 0.02 -13.01
C ASP A 208 -25.79 0.33 -11.51
N PRO A 209 -26.33 1.44 -10.98
CA PRO A 209 -26.23 1.77 -9.57
C PRO A 209 -26.84 0.72 -8.63
N GLN A 210 -27.83 -0.07 -9.09
CA GLN A 210 -28.42 -1.14 -8.27
C GLN A 210 -27.44 -2.28 -8.02
N VAL A 211 -26.55 -2.55 -8.97
CA VAL A 211 -25.48 -3.55 -8.81
C VAL A 211 -24.46 -3.06 -7.78
N LEU A 212 -24.07 -1.78 -7.85
CA LEU A 212 -23.19 -1.15 -6.85
C LEU A 212 -23.80 -1.17 -5.45
N LEU A 213 -25.09 -0.80 -5.34
CA LEU A 213 -25.81 -0.85 -4.07
C LEU A 213 -25.74 -2.26 -3.47
N LYS A 214 -26.01 -3.29 -4.27
CA LYS A 214 -25.95 -4.68 -3.80
C LYS A 214 -24.52 -5.10 -3.42
N ALA A 215 -23.50 -4.64 -4.16
CA ALA A 215 -22.09 -4.91 -3.84
C ALA A 215 -21.71 -4.33 -2.48
N VAL A 216 -21.98 -3.03 -2.28
CA VAL A 216 -21.74 -2.32 -1.02
C VAL A 216 -22.52 -2.96 0.12
N TRP A 217 -23.81 -3.26 -0.10
CA TRP A 217 -24.66 -3.95 0.86
C TRP A 217 -24.06 -5.27 1.32
N SER A 218 -23.58 -6.07 0.38
CA SER A 218 -22.99 -7.38 0.67
C SER A 218 -21.67 -7.28 1.44
N CYS A 219 -20.90 -6.20 1.28
CA CYS A 219 -19.62 -6.00 1.97
C CYS A 219 -19.76 -5.73 3.48
N TYR A 220 -20.87 -5.14 3.95
CA TYR A 220 -21.02 -4.79 5.37
C TYR A 220 -21.85 -5.80 6.17
N GLN A 221 -22.32 -6.90 5.56
CA GLN A 221 -23.07 -7.94 6.26
C GLN A 221 -22.17 -8.70 7.25
N GLU A 222 -22.72 -9.11 8.39
CA GLU A 222 -22.01 -9.93 9.37
C GLU A 222 -21.75 -11.35 8.83
N GLU A 223 -22.78 -11.92 8.20
CA GLU A 223 -22.74 -13.24 7.62
C GLU A 223 -22.25 -13.21 6.15
N PRO A 224 -21.47 -14.23 5.72
CA PRO A 224 -21.06 -14.37 4.32
C PRO A 224 -22.25 -14.31 3.36
N THR A 225 -22.26 -13.26 2.55
CA THR A 225 -23.30 -12.95 1.58
C THR A 225 -22.78 -13.13 0.17
N ALA A 226 -23.50 -13.92 -0.63
CA ALA A 226 -23.12 -14.17 -2.02
C ALA A 226 -23.39 -12.94 -2.90
N PHE A 227 -22.37 -12.50 -3.62
CA PHE A 227 -22.46 -11.44 -4.63
C PHE A 227 -21.60 -11.81 -5.84
N LYS A 228 -22.25 -12.13 -6.96
CA LYS A 228 -21.61 -12.70 -8.16
C LYS A 228 -20.68 -13.87 -7.76
N GLU A 229 -19.41 -13.84 -8.13
CA GLU A 229 -18.37 -14.82 -7.78
C GLU A 229 -17.76 -14.64 -6.37
N HIS A 230 -18.18 -13.64 -5.62
CA HIS A 230 -17.64 -13.33 -4.29
C HIS A 230 -18.56 -13.78 -3.15
N MET A 231 -17.95 -14.19 -2.04
CA MET A 231 -18.61 -14.31 -0.73
C MET A 231 -18.11 -13.15 0.15
N LEU A 232 -18.94 -12.13 0.29
CA LEU A 232 -18.59 -10.87 0.96
C LEU A 232 -19.17 -10.84 2.37
N ARG A 233 -18.48 -10.18 3.30
CA ARG A 233 -18.94 -9.89 4.65
C ARG A 233 -18.03 -8.81 5.25
N ASP A 234 -18.39 -8.23 6.37
CA ASP A 234 -17.47 -7.35 7.10
C ASP A 234 -16.47 -8.19 7.91
N PRO A 235 -15.16 -8.21 7.57
CA PRO A 235 -14.19 -8.99 8.33
C PRO A 235 -13.61 -8.19 9.50
N GLY A 236 -14.08 -6.97 9.76
CA GLY A 236 -13.48 -6.04 10.71
C GLY A 236 -12.23 -5.33 10.17
N ALA A 237 -11.65 -4.49 11.02
CA ALA A 237 -10.46 -3.72 10.67
C ALA A 237 -9.26 -4.62 10.33
N TYR A 238 -8.38 -4.11 9.48
CA TYR A 238 -7.07 -4.70 9.27
C TYR A 238 -6.27 -4.71 10.59
N CYS A 239 -5.45 -5.74 10.80
CA CYS A 239 -4.82 -6.03 12.10
C CYS A 239 -3.82 -4.95 12.58
N GLU A 240 -3.23 -4.20 11.66
CA GLU A 240 -2.29 -3.13 11.92
C GLU A 240 -2.97 -1.75 11.83
N THR A 241 -2.43 -0.76 12.53
CA THR A 241 -2.93 0.63 12.49
C THR A 241 -2.84 1.24 11.09
N GLY A 242 -3.61 2.31 10.87
CA GLY A 242 -3.58 3.05 9.59
C GLY A 242 -2.25 3.76 9.38
N ILE A 243 -1.83 3.87 8.12
CA ILE A 243 -0.63 4.59 7.73
C ILE A 243 -1.02 6.00 7.30
N ALA A 244 -0.50 7.02 8.01
CA ALA A 244 -0.62 8.40 7.59
C ALA A 244 0.45 8.71 6.53
N THR A 245 0.06 8.72 5.27
CA THR A 245 0.97 9.02 4.15
C THR A 245 0.30 9.98 3.18
N ARG A 246 1.09 10.92 2.66
CA ARG A 246 0.69 11.90 1.65
C ARG A 246 1.64 11.80 0.47
N LEU A 247 1.19 12.25 -0.69
CA LEU A 247 2.02 12.29 -1.88
C LEU A 247 3.23 13.20 -1.62
N THR A 248 4.41 12.60 -1.66
CA THR A 248 5.66 13.35 -1.70
C THR A 248 5.71 14.05 -3.06
N GLY A 249 5.50 15.36 -3.08
CA GLY A 249 5.53 16.13 -4.33
C GLY A 249 6.93 16.15 -4.92
N ARG A 250 7.40 15.05 -5.55
CA ARG A 250 8.63 14.98 -6.37
C ARG A 250 8.54 15.85 -7.65
N VAL A 251 7.76 16.92 -7.59
CA VAL A 251 7.61 17.98 -8.58
C VAL A 251 8.55 19.15 -8.25
N ALA A 252 9.06 19.27 -7.03
CA ALA A 252 10.01 20.34 -6.72
C ALA A 252 11.40 20.12 -7.37
N HIS A 253 11.88 18.87 -7.49
CA HIS A 253 13.22 18.54 -8.01
C HIS A 253 13.26 17.19 -8.74
N PRO A 254 12.90 17.12 -10.03
CA PRO A 254 13.05 15.92 -10.86
C PRO A 254 14.49 15.37 -10.92
N GLU A 255 15.48 16.23 -10.67
CA GLU A 255 16.91 15.91 -10.63
C GLU A 255 17.39 15.21 -9.34
N ALA A 256 16.54 15.10 -8.31
CA ALA A 256 16.86 14.38 -7.08
C ALA A 256 16.64 12.87 -7.26
N VAL A 257 17.38 12.30 -8.22
CA VAL A 257 17.62 10.87 -8.34
C VAL A 257 18.49 10.46 -7.14
N GLU A 258 18.03 9.51 -6.32
CA GLU A 258 18.88 9.01 -5.22
C GLU A 258 20.10 8.31 -5.82
N GLY A 259 21.28 8.47 -5.21
CA GLY A 259 22.56 8.05 -5.83
C GLY A 259 22.61 6.59 -6.31
N TRP A 260 21.80 5.70 -5.74
CA TRP A 260 21.70 4.30 -6.16
C TRP A 260 21.07 4.11 -7.55
N GLU A 261 20.18 5.01 -7.99
CA GLU A 261 19.55 4.95 -9.31
C GLU A 261 20.52 5.38 -10.43
N LEU A 262 21.47 6.28 -10.13
CA LEU A 262 22.56 6.65 -11.04
C LEU A 262 23.58 5.52 -11.19
N ASP A 263 23.89 4.81 -10.10
CA ASP A 263 24.82 3.68 -10.13
C ASP A 263 24.30 2.52 -11.00
N ASP A 264 22.98 2.30 -11.03
CA ASP A 264 22.37 1.25 -11.84
C ASP A 264 22.23 1.63 -13.32
N VAL A 265 22.05 2.92 -13.63
CA VAL A 265 22.09 3.42 -15.02
C VAL A 265 23.53 3.43 -15.55
N VAL A 266 24.51 3.84 -14.75
CA VAL A 266 25.94 3.80 -15.12
C VAL A 266 26.39 2.36 -15.36
N LYS A 267 26.03 1.41 -14.49
CA LYS A 267 26.32 -0.02 -14.72
C LYS A 267 25.67 -0.58 -16.00
N LYS A 268 24.47 -0.12 -16.36
CA LYS A 268 23.79 -0.55 -17.60
C LYS A 268 24.49 0.03 -18.84
N ILE A 269 24.94 1.29 -18.79
CA ILE A 269 25.68 1.92 -19.90
C ILE A 269 27.08 1.28 -20.05
N GLU A 270 27.79 1.03 -18.95
CA GLU A 270 29.10 0.37 -18.97
C GLU A 270 29.03 -1.09 -19.45
N ALA A 271 27.89 -1.76 -19.27
CA ALA A 271 27.64 -3.10 -19.79
C ALA A 271 27.28 -3.12 -21.28
N GLU A 272 26.69 -2.04 -21.81
CA GLU A 272 26.26 -1.94 -23.21
C GLU A 272 27.35 -1.37 -24.15
N GLU A 273 28.28 -0.54 -23.66
CA GLU A 273 29.40 0.01 -24.46
C GLU A 273 30.56 -0.98 -24.68
N GLY A 274 30.45 -2.21 -24.18
CA GLY A 274 31.50 -3.23 -24.24
C GLY A 274 31.77 -3.86 -25.61
N ASP A 275 30.99 -3.57 -26.66
CA ASP A 275 31.19 -4.24 -27.95
C ASP A 275 30.77 -3.39 -29.17
N MET A 276 31.69 -2.56 -29.68
CA MET A 276 32.12 -2.52 -31.10
C MET A 276 32.95 -1.26 -31.46
N PRO A 277 33.97 -1.36 -32.35
CA PRO A 277 34.88 -0.26 -32.67
C PRO A 277 34.47 0.56 -33.91
N VAL A 278 35.01 1.79 -34.04
CA VAL A 278 35.47 2.50 -35.27
C VAL A 278 34.99 3.97 -35.43
N LYS A 279 35.97 4.87 -35.23
CA LYS A 279 36.37 6.09 -35.98
C LYS A 279 35.44 7.32 -36.18
N GLU A 280 36.06 8.45 -35.79
CA GLU A 280 36.20 9.74 -36.50
C GLU A 280 34.97 10.40 -37.13
N VAL A 281 34.53 11.53 -36.53
CA VAL A 281 34.51 12.84 -37.22
C VAL A 281 34.83 13.94 -36.20
N ALA A 282 36.00 14.55 -36.37
CA ALA A 282 36.37 15.82 -35.76
C ALA A 282 35.71 16.99 -36.52
N ASP A 283 35.22 18.02 -35.83
CA ASP A 283 35.85 19.35 -35.81
C ASP A 283 34.94 20.49 -35.34
N LYS A 284 35.60 21.44 -34.66
CA LYS A 284 35.23 22.80 -34.18
C LYS A 284 34.94 22.85 -32.68
N ALA A 285 35.68 23.58 -31.85
CA ALA A 285 36.66 24.62 -32.10
C ALA A 285 37.75 24.66 -31.01
N ARG A 286 38.96 24.94 -31.48
CA ARG A 286 40.20 25.17 -30.73
C ARG A 286 40.11 26.42 -29.86
N VAL A 287 40.65 26.35 -28.64
CA VAL A 287 41.75 27.24 -28.18
C VAL A 287 42.68 26.43 -27.25
N GLY A 288 43.99 26.44 -27.54
CA GLY A 288 45.06 25.65 -26.91
C GLY A 288 45.21 25.87 -25.39
N LYS A 289 45.80 24.93 -24.64
CA LYS A 289 47.25 24.64 -24.68
C LYS A 289 47.63 23.23 -24.16
N ARG A 290 48.50 22.57 -24.94
CA ARG A 290 49.39 21.40 -24.67
C ARG A 290 50.15 21.53 -23.33
N VAL A 291 50.59 20.48 -22.61
CA VAL A 291 51.49 19.35 -22.99
C VAL A 291 51.27 18.12 -22.06
N GLU A 292 51.50 16.94 -22.63
CA GLU A 292 51.46 15.58 -22.07
C GLU A 292 52.53 15.25 -21.00
N GLY A 293 52.22 14.29 -20.11
CA GLY A 293 53.18 13.61 -19.25
C GLY A 293 52.51 12.53 -18.38
N LYS A 294 52.93 11.29 -18.55
CA LYS A 294 52.35 10.03 -18.06
C LYS A 294 52.45 9.78 -16.54
N GLU A 295 51.52 8.96 -16.07
CA GLU A 295 51.60 7.94 -15.00
C GLU A 295 52.41 8.25 -13.73
N ALA A 296 51.73 8.29 -12.58
CA ALA A 296 52.07 7.48 -11.40
C ALA A 296 51.02 7.64 -10.30
N ILE A 297 50.62 6.50 -9.73
CA ILE A 297 49.88 6.37 -8.48
C ILE A 297 50.61 7.15 -7.39
N GLU A 298 49.93 8.07 -6.69
CA GLU A 298 50.45 8.63 -5.44
C GLU A 298 49.94 7.82 -4.23
N PRO A 299 50.79 7.01 -3.57
CA PRO A 299 50.45 6.16 -2.42
C PRO A 299 50.25 6.96 -1.10
N GLY A 300 50.01 8.27 -1.19
CA GLY A 300 49.88 9.17 -0.04
C GLY A 300 48.48 9.17 0.59
N LEU A 301 47.42 9.18 -0.22
CA LEU A 301 46.06 9.39 0.31
C LEU A 301 45.52 8.14 1.01
N LEU A 302 45.77 6.96 0.43
CA LEU A 302 45.35 5.67 1.00
C LEU A 302 46.12 5.33 2.30
N SER A 303 47.38 5.76 2.39
CA SER A 303 48.23 5.54 3.58
C SER A 303 47.91 6.53 4.72
N LEU A 304 47.50 7.76 4.40
CA LEU A 304 46.99 8.75 5.36
C LEU A 304 45.61 8.38 5.90
N LEU A 305 44.69 7.91 5.04
CA LEU A 305 43.36 7.45 5.44
C LEU A 305 43.42 6.21 6.33
N LYS A 306 44.27 5.23 6.00
CA LYS A 306 44.49 4.05 6.86
C LYS A 306 45.10 4.43 8.21
N LYS A 307 46.07 5.35 8.26
CA LYS A 307 46.65 5.83 9.53
C LYS A 307 45.64 6.59 10.40
N ARG A 308 44.74 7.39 9.79
CA ARG A 308 43.67 8.08 10.52
C ARG A 308 42.63 7.11 11.07
N LEU A 309 42.20 6.13 10.28
CA LEU A 309 41.21 5.14 10.72
C LEU A 309 41.72 4.24 11.85
N ILE A 310 42.99 3.82 11.80
CA ILE A 310 43.61 3.02 12.88
C ILE A 310 43.69 3.83 14.17
N LYS A 311 44.11 5.11 14.09
CA LYS A 311 44.23 5.99 15.26
C LYS A 311 42.87 6.31 15.90
N VAL A 312 41.84 6.51 15.09
CA VAL A 312 40.45 6.69 15.58
C VAL A 312 39.95 5.41 16.27
N SER A 313 40.31 4.21 15.78
CA SER A 313 39.92 2.95 16.41
C SER A 313 40.63 2.69 17.74
N GLU A 314 41.90 3.10 17.87
CA GLU A 314 42.67 2.99 19.12
C GLU A 314 42.14 4.00 20.16
N GLU A 315 41.85 5.24 19.75
CA GLU A 315 41.28 6.28 20.62
C GLU A 315 39.86 5.90 21.12
N LEU A 316 39.02 5.29 20.28
CA LEU A 316 37.71 4.78 20.68
C LEU A 316 37.80 3.57 21.64
N ALA A 317 38.82 2.72 21.48
CA ALA A 317 39.06 1.58 22.37
C ALA A 317 39.60 1.99 23.75
N ASP A 318 40.36 3.09 23.82
CA ASP A 318 40.83 3.68 25.09
C ASP A 318 39.71 4.44 25.82
N ILE A 319 38.82 5.11 25.08
CA ILE A 319 37.60 5.73 25.65
C ILE A 319 36.65 4.68 26.22
N ALA A 320 36.51 3.51 25.56
CA ALA A 320 35.66 2.42 26.04
C ALA A 320 36.22 1.69 27.28
N LYS A 321 37.53 1.77 27.54
CA LYS A 321 38.17 1.18 28.74
C LYS A 321 38.23 2.12 29.94
N LEU A 322 37.98 3.42 29.73
CA LEU A 322 37.93 4.45 30.78
C LEU A 322 36.50 4.75 31.27
N LEU A 323 35.50 4.00 30.81
CA LEU A 323 34.15 4.02 31.36
C LEU A 323 34.03 2.93 32.45
N PRO A 324 34.19 3.26 33.75
CA PRO A 324 33.50 2.52 34.78
C PRO A 324 31.99 2.74 34.62
N GLU A 325 31.23 1.67 34.82
CA GLU A 325 29.80 1.72 35.10
C GLU A 325 29.56 2.77 36.19
N GLU A 326 28.74 3.79 35.91
CA GLU A 326 27.66 4.31 36.79
C GLU A 326 27.23 5.75 36.42
N ALA A 327 25.91 5.91 36.33
CA ALA A 327 25.12 6.96 36.97
C ALA A 327 25.25 8.45 36.56
N GLU A 328 24.06 8.99 36.27
CA GLU A 328 23.49 10.29 36.70
C GLU A 328 24.30 11.58 36.56
N ALA A 329 23.70 12.50 35.79
CA ALA A 329 23.42 13.90 36.14
C ALA A 329 23.83 14.94 35.07
N ALA A 330 22.93 15.92 34.90
CA ALA A 330 23.15 17.27 34.40
C ALA A 330 23.38 17.42 32.86
N LEU A 331 22.49 17.96 32.02
CA LEU A 331 21.57 19.12 32.17
C LEU A 331 22.28 20.25 32.94
N ALA A 332 22.71 21.37 32.37
CA ALA A 332 22.26 22.11 31.20
C ALA A 332 23.28 23.28 30.98
N PRO A 333 22.93 24.47 30.44
CA PRO A 333 23.33 24.90 29.10
C PRO A 333 24.06 26.27 29.11
N VAL A 334 23.87 27.04 28.03
CA VAL A 334 24.04 28.50 27.80
C VAL A 334 25.46 29.01 27.45
N PRO A 335 25.63 30.21 26.84
CA PRO A 335 24.99 30.78 25.63
C PRO A 335 25.94 31.70 24.78
N GLU A 336 25.40 32.34 23.72
CA GLU A 336 25.64 33.74 23.23
C GLU A 336 27.08 34.15 22.77
N VAL A 337 27.36 34.99 21.76
CA VAL A 337 26.58 35.92 20.91
C VAL A 337 27.52 36.52 19.83
N GLU A 338 26.88 36.93 18.71
CA GLU A 338 27.24 37.96 17.70
C GLU A 338 28.67 38.09 17.13
N GLU A 339 28.74 38.27 15.80
CA GLU A 339 29.41 39.48 15.29
C GLU A 339 28.90 39.89 13.90
N GLU A 340 28.62 41.19 13.78
CA GLU A 340 28.23 41.92 12.58
C GLU A 340 29.33 41.90 11.51
N VAL A 341 28.95 41.82 10.23
CA VAL A 341 29.82 42.20 9.09
C VAL A 341 29.36 43.55 8.54
N LYS A 342 30.22 44.57 8.69
CA LYS A 342 30.19 45.83 7.94
C LYS A 342 30.76 45.62 6.54
N VAL A 343 30.10 46.19 5.54
CA VAL A 343 30.68 46.46 4.21
C VAL A 343 30.77 47.98 4.03
N ALA A 344 31.95 48.43 3.61
CA ALA A 344 32.31 49.82 3.31
C ALA A 344 31.98 50.20 1.87
#